data_AF-A0A3N7H9X7-F1
#
_entry.id   AF-A0A3N7H9X7-F1
#
_cell.length_a   1.000
_cell.length_b   1.000
_cell.length_c   1.000
_cell.angle_alpha   90.00
_cell.angle_beta   90.00
_cell.angle_gamma   90.00
#
_symmetry.space_group_name_H-M   'P 1'
#
loop_
_entity.id
_entity.type
_entity.pdbx_description
1 polymer ?
#
loop_
_entity_poly.entity_id
_entity_poly.type
_entity_poly.pdbx_seq_one_letter_code
_entity_poly.pdbx_strand_id
1 'polypeptide(L)'
;IVLVVTLYFLYKQIKTVSRARRNLNTMNAQLISANQRLDEANLIRERYIGYYINQCAVYLDKLDDFRKTVNRKIKAGQLDELQKLSVSTATLEKDAQELYTDFDRTFLEVYPDFVEEFNALLREDERYELKKDHLNTELRIFALIRLGITDVNQIATFLRYSIQTIYNYRSKVKGKAVVDADHFEEKVKKIGTFPVR
;
A
#
# COMPACT_ATOMS: atom_id res chain seq x y z
N ILE A 1 44.28 -21.75 -49.89
CA ILE A 1 43.38 -22.58 -49.04
C ILE A 1 43.46 -22.17 -47.58
N VAL A 2 44.61 -22.27 -46.91
CA VAL A 2 44.79 -21.87 -45.49
C VAL A 2 44.31 -20.44 -45.21
N LEU A 3 44.68 -19.48 -46.06
CA LEU A 3 44.31 -18.06 -45.91
C LEU A 3 42.79 -17.81 -46.02
N VAL A 4 42.08 -18.60 -46.83
CA VAL A 4 40.62 -18.49 -46.97
C VAL A 4 39.93 -19.07 -45.74
N VAL A 5 40.44 -20.19 -45.23
CA VAL A 5 39.94 -20.83 -44.00
C VAL A 5 40.16 -19.92 -42.80
N THR A 6 41.33 -19.30 -42.66
CA THR A 6 41.61 -18.36 -41.56
C THR A 6 40.71 -17.12 -41.63
N LEU A 7 40.51 -16.53 -42.81
CA LEU A 7 39.60 -15.40 -43.00
C LEU A 7 38.14 -15.76 -42.66
N TYR A 8 37.69 -16.96 -43.02
CA TYR A 8 36.36 -17.47 -42.65
C TYR A 8 36.19 -17.59 -41.13
N PHE A 9 37.18 -18.15 -40.43
CA PHE A 9 37.16 -18.25 -38.97
C PHE A 9 37.19 -16.87 -38.30
N LEU A 10 38.00 -15.93 -38.81
CA LEU A 10 38.04 -14.54 -38.32
C LEU A 10 36.69 -13.85 -38.47
N TYR A 11 36.05 -13.96 -39.64
CA TYR A 11 34.71 -13.40 -39.86
C TYR A 11 33.68 -13.99 -38.90
N LYS A 12 33.69 -15.31 -38.69
CA LYS A 12 32.81 -15.99 -37.73
C LYS A 12 33.04 -15.50 -36.30
N GLN A 13 34.30 -15.36 -35.87
CA GLN A 13 34.64 -14.83 -34.54
C GLN A 13 34.16 -13.40 -34.35
N ILE A 14 34.39 -12.51 -35.33
CA ILE A 14 33.93 -11.12 -35.28
C ILE A 14 32.40 -11.06 -35.15
N LYS A 15 31.67 -11.90 -35.89
CA LYS A 15 30.20 -11.98 -35.81
C LYS A 15 29.72 -12.47 -34.44
N THR A 16 30.40 -13.46 -33.84
CA THR A 16 30.10 -13.96 -32.49
C THR A 16 30.37 -12.90 -31.43
N VAL A 17 31.52 -12.23 -31.47
CA VAL A 17 31.88 -11.15 -30.54
C VAL A 17 30.91 -9.97 -30.67
N SER A 18 30.52 -9.60 -31.89
CA SER A 18 29.53 -8.55 -32.12
C SER A 18 28.17 -8.90 -31.52
N ARG A 19 27.70 -10.15 -31.67
CA ARG A 19 26.46 -10.63 -31.03
C ARG A 19 26.56 -10.61 -29.51
N ALA A 20 27.65 -11.11 -28.94
CA ALA A 20 27.87 -11.10 -27.50
C ALA A 20 27.88 -9.67 -26.95
N ARG A 21 28.53 -8.72 -27.65
CA ARG A 21 28.55 -7.30 -27.28
C ARG A 21 27.17 -6.65 -27.36
N ARG A 22 26.36 -6.97 -28.37
CA ARG A 22 24.98 -6.50 -28.45
C ARG A 22 24.14 -7.02 -27.29
N ASN A 23 24.25 -8.31 -26.97
CA ASN A 23 23.53 -8.91 -25.84
C ASN A 23 23.96 -8.29 -24.50
N LEU A 24 25.27 -8.07 -24.29
CA LEU A 24 25.77 -7.37 -23.10
C LEU A 24 25.21 -5.95 -23.01
N ASN A 25 25.18 -5.21 -24.12
CA ASN A 25 24.62 -3.86 -24.13
C ASN A 25 23.12 -3.87 -23.79
N THR A 26 22.35 -4.82 -24.32
CA THR A 26 20.92 -4.94 -23.99
C THR A 26 20.69 -5.32 -22.54
N MET A 27 21.48 -6.24 -21.99
CA MET A 27 21.40 -6.64 -20.58
C MET A 27 21.80 -5.48 -19.66
N ASN A 28 22.84 -4.72 -20.01
CA ASN A 28 23.26 -3.55 -19.25
C ASN A 28 22.18 -2.45 -19.26
N ALA A 29 21.57 -2.18 -20.42
CA ALA A 29 20.44 -1.25 -20.50
C ALA A 29 19.24 -1.68 -19.64
N GLN A 30 18.92 -2.98 -19.63
CA GLN A 30 17.87 -3.53 -18.76
C GLN A 30 18.23 -3.40 -17.27
N LEU A 31 19.49 -3.65 -16.92
CA LEU A 31 19.99 -3.52 -15.54
C LEU A 31 19.91 -2.07 -15.05
N ILE A 32 20.34 -1.10 -15.87
CA ILE A 32 20.24 0.32 -15.56
C ILE A 32 18.78 0.73 -15.35
N SER A 33 17.89 0.31 -16.24
CA SER A 33 16.44 0.58 -16.10
C SER A 33 15.83 -0.08 -14.86
N ALA A 34 16.28 -1.28 -14.49
CA ALA A 34 15.83 -1.93 -13.25
C ALA A 34 16.33 -1.20 -12.00
N ASN A 35 17.60 -0.78 -11.97
CA ASN A 35 18.16 0.01 -10.88
C ASN A 35 17.45 1.36 -10.72
N GLN A 36 17.19 2.07 -11.81
CA GLN A 36 16.46 3.34 -11.76
C GLN A 36 15.06 3.18 -11.15
N ARG A 37 14.32 2.15 -11.56
CA ARG A 37 13.00 1.83 -10.97
C ARG A 37 13.09 1.45 -9.49
N LEU A 38 14.18 0.76 -9.10
CA LEU A 38 14.42 0.41 -7.70
C LEU A 38 14.70 1.66 -6.86
N ASP A 39 15.52 2.59 -7.36
CA ASP A 39 15.84 3.84 -6.70
C ASP A 39 14.61 4.73 -6.55
N GLU A 40 13.77 4.82 -7.59
CA GLU A 40 12.48 5.50 -7.53
C GLU A 40 11.56 4.88 -6.46
N ALA A 41 11.46 3.55 -6.42
CA ALA A 41 10.68 2.84 -5.41
C ALA A 41 11.23 3.05 -3.98
N ASN A 42 12.55 3.12 -3.82
CA ASN A 42 13.19 3.42 -2.54
C ASN A 42 12.91 4.85 -2.09
N LEU A 43 13.02 5.84 -2.98
CA LEU A 43 12.71 7.24 -2.67
C LEU A 43 11.25 7.43 -2.26
N ILE A 44 10.34 6.72 -2.94
CA ILE A 44 8.93 6.63 -2.57
C ILE A 44 8.80 6.09 -1.13
N ARG A 45 9.39 4.93 -0.81
CA ARG A 45 9.37 4.34 0.53
C ARG A 45 9.96 5.26 1.61
N GLU A 46 11.08 5.92 1.34
CA GLU A 46 11.73 6.85 2.28
C GLU A 46 10.83 8.05 2.60
N ARG A 47 10.21 8.67 1.58
CA ARG A 47 9.23 9.74 1.80
C ARG A 47 8.07 9.28 2.67
N TYR A 48 7.61 8.04 2.49
CA TYR A 48 6.56 7.47 3.35
C TYR A 48 7.00 7.29 4.79
N ILE A 49 8.20 6.76 5.03
CA ILE A 49 8.74 6.65 6.40
C ILE A 49 8.78 8.04 7.04
N GLY A 50 9.30 9.05 6.33
CA GLY A 50 9.33 10.43 6.82
C GLY A 50 7.93 10.98 7.14
N TYR A 51 6.95 10.73 6.28
CA TYR A 51 5.57 11.11 6.51
C TYR A 51 4.97 10.43 7.75
N TYR A 52 5.15 9.11 7.92
CA TYR A 52 4.66 8.37 9.08
C TYR A 52 5.28 8.86 10.39
N ILE A 53 6.59 9.16 10.39
CA ILE A 53 7.25 9.73 11.57
C ILE A 53 6.67 11.11 11.92
N ASN A 54 6.36 11.95 10.92
CA ASN A 54 5.70 13.22 11.14
C ASN A 54 4.28 13.03 11.73
N GLN A 55 3.50 12.09 11.21
CA GLN A 55 2.19 11.76 11.77
C GLN A 55 2.27 11.29 13.23
N CYS A 56 3.26 10.46 13.58
CA CYS A 56 3.51 10.08 14.97
C CYS A 56 3.79 11.30 15.86
N ALA A 57 4.55 12.29 15.38
CA ALA A 57 4.80 13.53 16.12
C ALA A 57 3.51 14.34 16.34
N VAL A 58 2.67 14.48 15.30
CA VAL A 58 1.35 15.15 15.41
C VAL A 58 0.46 14.46 16.44
N TYR A 59 0.42 13.12 16.46
CA TYR A 59 -0.35 12.38 17.46
C TYR A 59 0.23 12.51 18.88
N LEU A 60 1.55 12.58 19.04
CA LEU A 60 2.18 12.86 20.35
C LEU A 60 1.77 14.24 20.88
N ASP A 61 1.74 15.26 20.02
CA ASP A 61 1.28 16.60 20.40
C ASP A 61 -0.20 16.60 20.81
N LYS A 62 -1.07 15.94 20.03
CA LYS A 62 -2.50 15.76 20.38
C LYS A 62 -2.68 15.09 21.75
N LEU A 63 -1.88 14.07 22.06
CA LEU A 63 -1.91 13.37 23.35
C LEU A 63 -1.42 14.26 24.50
N ASP A 64 -0.38 15.07 24.29
CA ASP A 64 0.10 16.00 25.31
C ASP A 64 -0.90 17.13 25.58
N ASP A 65 -1.56 17.65 24.54
CA ASP A 65 -2.63 18.64 24.68
C ASP A 65 -3.85 18.09 25.41
N PHE A 66 -4.23 16.83 25.14
CA PHE A 66 -5.25 16.14 25.90
C PHE A 66 -4.84 16.02 27.38
N ARG A 67 -3.61 15.56 27.66
CA ARG A 67 -3.07 15.44 29.02
C ARG A 67 -3.07 16.78 29.77
N LYS A 68 -2.63 17.87 29.13
CA LYS A 68 -2.65 19.23 29.69
C LYS A 68 -4.08 19.69 29.99
N THR A 69 -5.01 19.43 29.07
CA THR A 69 -6.43 19.77 29.24
C THR A 69 -7.03 19.04 30.43
N VAL A 70 -6.81 17.74 30.54
CA VAL A 70 -7.25 16.91 31.68
C VAL A 70 -6.68 17.47 32.99
N ASN A 71 -5.37 17.73 33.06
CA ASN A 71 -4.72 18.27 34.26
C ASN A 71 -5.33 19.62 34.69
N ARG A 72 -5.57 20.52 33.73
CA ARG A 72 -6.20 21.83 33.99
C ARG A 72 -7.61 21.68 34.55
N LYS A 73 -8.43 20.79 33.98
CA LYS A 73 -9.80 20.53 34.45
C LYS A 73 -9.83 19.95 35.86
N ILE A 74 -8.94 19.00 36.16
CA ILE A 74 -8.80 18.43 37.51
C ILE A 74 -8.43 19.52 38.52
N LYS A 75 -7.41 20.33 38.24
CA LYS A 75 -6.97 21.42 39.14
C LYS A 75 -8.05 22.47 39.39
N ALA A 76 -8.90 22.72 38.41
CA ALA A 76 -10.02 23.67 38.52
C ALA A 76 -11.28 23.07 39.17
N GLY A 77 -11.27 21.79 39.58
CA GLY A 77 -12.45 21.10 40.13
C GLY A 77 -13.56 20.85 39.11
N GLN A 78 -13.28 20.97 37.80
CA GLN A 78 -14.26 20.88 36.71
C GLN A 78 -14.52 19.41 36.31
N LEU A 79 -14.97 18.59 37.25
CA LEU A 79 -15.18 17.15 37.05
C LEU A 79 -16.30 16.84 36.05
N ASP A 80 -17.39 17.60 36.05
CA ASP A 80 -18.51 17.40 35.13
C ASP A 80 -18.09 17.64 33.66
N GLU A 81 -17.24 18.63 33.42
CA GLU A 81 -16.70 18.89 32.09
C GLU A 81 -15.72 17.80 31.64
N LEU A 82 -14.94 17.25 32.58
CA LEU A 82 -14.05 16.12 32.32
C LEU A 82 -14.86 14.86 31.96
N GLN A 83 -15.98 14.63 32.63
CA GLN A 83 -16.90 13.53 32.31
C GLN A 83 -17.49 13.68 30.91
N LYS A 84 -17.93 14.89 30.54
CA LYS A 84 -18.41 15.18 29.17
C LYS A 84 -17.34 14.93 28.11
N LEU A 85 -16.09 15.30 28.39
CA LEU A 85 -14.96 15.05 27.50
C LEU A 85 -14.69 13.55 27.32
N SER A 86 -14.81 12.77 28.38
CA SER A 86 -14.57 11.31 28.38
C SER A 86 -15.67 10.53 27.63
N VAL A 87 -16.93 10.97 27.75
CA VAL A 87 -18.08 10.31 27.11
C VAL A 87 -18.19 10.65 25.62
N SER A 88 -17.66 11.79 25.18
CA SER A 88 -17.73 12.22 23.79
C SER A 88 -16.82 11.39 22.89
N THR A 89 -17.40 10.71 21.90
CA THR A 89 -16.65 10.03 20.82
C THR A 89 -16.36 10.95 19.63
N ALA A 90 -16.92 12.17 19.58
CA ALA A 90 -16.86 13.04 18.42
C ALA A 90 -15.42 13.38 18.00
N THR A 91 -14.53 13.64 18.97
CA THR A 91 -13.11 13.88 18.70
C THR A 91 -12.44 12.62 18.15
N LEU A 92 -12.76 11.45 18.71
CA LEU A 92 -12.20 10.17 18.28
C LEU A 92 -12.68 9.75 16.88
N GLU A 93 -13.93 10.05 16.54
CA GLU A 93 -14.49 9.85 15.20
C GLU A 93 -13.84 10.78 14.18
N LYS A 94 -13.61 12.04 14.55
CA LYS A 94 -12.87 12.98 13.71
C LYS A 94 -11.42 12.52 13.48
N ASP A 95 -10.71 12.12 14.54
CA ASP A 95 -9.33 11.62 14.44
C ASP A 95 -9.25 10.34 13.60
N ALA A 96 -10.25 9.46 13.69
CA ALA A 96 -10.33 8.28 12.84
C ALA A 96 -10.57 8.64 11.37
N GLN A 97 -11.41 9.64 11.08
CA GLN A 97 -11.66 10.09 9.72
C GLN A 97 -10.44 10.78 9.10
N GLU A 98 -9.68 11.55 9.90
CA GLU A 98 -8.38 12.09 9.49
C GLU A 98 -7.40 10.97 9.16
N LEU A 99 -7.26 9.96 10.03
CA LEU A 99 -6.44 8.78 9.80
C LEU A 99 -6.81 8.06 8.50
N TYR A 100 -8.11 7.88 8.23
CA TYR A 100 -8.56 7.21 7.00
C TYR A 100 -8.29 8.02 5.75
N THR A 101 -8.45 9.34 5.82
CA THR A 101 -8.17 10.24 4.69
C THR A 101 -6.69 10.21 4.33
N ASP A 102 -5.84 10.27 5.36
CA ASP A 102 -4.40 10.18 5.20
C ASP A 102 -3.98 8.80 4.68
N PHE A 103 -4.53 7.73 5.23
CA PHE A 103 -4.30 6.37 4.74
C PHE A 103 -4.69 6.20 3.27
N ASP A 104 -5.90 6.60 2.88
CA ASP A 104 -6.40 6.42 1.51
C ASP A 104 -5.49 7.15 0.51
N ARG A 105 -5.15 8.42 0.78
CA ARG A 105 -4.26 9.23 -0.07
C ARG A 105 -2.87 8.57 -0.18
N THR A 106 -2.25 8.29 0.96
CA THR A 106 -0.90 7.73 1.02
C THR A 106 -0.84 6.35 0.37
N PHE A 107 -1.87 5.52 0.54
CA PHE A 107 -1.93 4.20 -0.08
C PHE A 107 -2.07 4.28 -1.60
N LEU A 108 -2.94 5.15 -2.11
CA LEU A 108 -3.15 5.33 -3.55
C LEU A 108 -1.95 6.00 -4.24
N GLU A 109 -1.17 6.83 -3.54
CA GLU A 109 0.10 7.33 -4.07
C GLU A 109 1.16 6.21 -4.21
N VAL A 110 1.13 5.16 -3.37
CA VAL A 110 2.01 3.98 -3.52
C VAL A 110 1.48 3.03 -4.60
N TYR A 111 0.17 2.82 -4.63
CA TYR A 111 -0.51 1.84 -5.49
C TYR A 111 -1.61 2.52 -6.32
N PRO A 112 -1.24 3.34 -7.33
CA PRO A 112 -2.20 4.14 -8.09
C PRO A 112 -3.23 3.28 -8.82
N ASP A 113 -2.81 2.12 -9.32
CA ASP A 113 -3.68 1.21 -10.09
C ASP A 113 -4.41 0.19 -9.19
N PHE A 114 -4.31 0.32 -7.85
CA PHE A 114 -4.85 -0.67 -6.91
C PHE A 114 -6.32 -0.97 -7.16
N VAL A 115 -7.17 0.05 -7.32
CA VAL A 115 -8.61 -0.14 -7.45
C VAL A 115 -8.96 -0.80 -8.78
N GLU A 116 -8.24 -0.44 -9.85
CA GLU A 116 -8.41 -1.07 -11.16
C GLU A 116 -8.01 -2.55 -11.12
N GLU A 117 -6.82 -2.85 -10.62
CA GLU A 117 -6.33 -4.22 -10.47
C GLU A 117 -7.22 -5.04 -9.52
N PHE A 118 -7.74 -4.43 -8.45
CA PHE A 118 -8.66 -5.06 -7.52
C PHE A 118 -10.01 -5.37 -8.18
N ASN A 119 -10.56 -4.42 -8.95
CA ASN A 119 -11.81 -4.58 -9.69
C ASN A 119 -11.71 -5.66 -10.78
N ALA A 120 -10.52 -5.88 -11.36
CA ALA A 120 -10.28 -6.97 -12.30
C ALA A 120 -10.42 -8.36 -11.65
N LEU A 121 -10.38 -8.46 -10.31
CA LEU A 121 -10.60 -9.69 -9.56
C LEU A 121 -12.08 -9.94 -9.22
N LEU A 122 -12.96 -8.98 -9.53
CA LEU A 122 -14.39 -9.02 -9.20
C LEU A 122 -15.24 -9.22 -10.46
N ARG A 123 -16.48 -9.70 -10.27
CA ARG A 123 -17.49 -9.69 -11.34
C ARG A 123 -17.77 -8.24 -11.78
N GLU A 124 -18.06 -8.04 -13.07
CA GLU A 124 -18.20 -6.70 -13.65
C GLU A 124 -19.26 -5.83 -12.97
N ASP A 125 -20.37 -6.44 -12.55
CA ASP A 125 -21.51 -5.82 -11.86
C ASP A 125 -21.26 -5.52 -10.38
N GLU A 126 -20.15 -6.01 -9.81
CA GLU A 126 -19.80 -5.91 -8.40
C GLU A 126 -18.55 -5.06 -8.14
N ARG A 127 -18.04 -4.39 -9.19
CA ARG A 127 -16.86 -3.53 -9.12
C ARG A 127 -17.12 -2.26 -8.31
N TYR A 128 -16.08 -1.75 -7.68
CA TYR A 128 -16.14 -0.52 -6.88
C TYR A 128 -15.78 0.71 -7.70
N GLU A 129 -16.51 1.79 -7.49
CA GLU A 129 -16.15 3.11 -7.98
C GLU A 129 -15.61 3.97 -6.84
N LEU A 130 -14.51 4.68 -7.09
CA LEU A 130 -13.98 5.66 -6.15
C LEU A 130 -14.86 6.91 -6.12
N LYS A 131 -15.12 7.40 -4.92
CA LYS A 131 -15.72 8.72 -4.72
C LYS A 131 -14.63 9.67 -4.27
N LYS A 132 -14.21 10.59 -5.15
CA LYS A 132 -13.18 11.61 -4.84
C LYS A 132 -11.87 11.00 -4.31
N ASP A 133 -11.41 9.91 -4.93
CA ASP A 133 -10.18 9.20 -4.55
C ASP A 133 -10.14 8.67 -3.11
N HIS A 134 -11.31 8.47 -2.47
CA HIS A 134 -11.41 7.82 -1.17
C HIS A 134 -11.76 6.35 -1.29
N LEU A 135 -11.02 5.52 -0.55
CA LEU A 135 -11.34 4.11 -0.40
C LEU A 135 -12.55 3.97 0.53
N ASN A 136 -13.51 3.14 0.14
CA ASN A 136 -14.55 2.72 1.07
C ASN A 136 -13.98 1.70 2.07
N THR A 137 -14.75 1.39 3.12
CA THR A 137 -14.33 0.44 4.17
C THR A 137 -13.88 -0.92 3.64
N GLU A 138 -14.59 -1.46 2.64
CA GLU A 138 -14.26 -2.76 2.04
C GLU A 138 -12.89 -2.67 1.34
N LEU A 139 -12.66 -1.64 0.52
CA LEU A 139 -11.37 -1.41 -0.13
C LEU A 139 -10.24 -1.18 0.88
N ARG A 140 -10.49 -0.46 1.98
CA ARG A 140 -9.48 -0.25 3.05
C ARG A 140 -9.03 -1.56 3.69
N ILE A 141 -9.95 -2.50 3.93
CA ILE A 141 -9.61 -3.83 4.46
C ILE A 141 -8.62 -4.53 3.52
N PHE A 142 -8.88 -4.51 2.22
CA PHE A 142 -8.02 -5.18 1.24
C PHE A 142 -6.72 -4.42 0.95
N ALA A 143 -6.72 -3.09 1.08
CA ALA A 143 -5.50 -2.29 1.07
C ALA A 143 -4.59 -2.65 2.25
N LEU A 144 -5.13 -2.83 3.46
CA LEU A 144 -4.37 -3.30 4.63
C LEU A 144 -3.79 -4.71 4.41
N ILE A 145 -4.58 -5.63 3.85
CA ILE A 145 -4.11 -6.98 3.47
C ILE A 145 -2.98 -6.88 2.43
N ARG A 146 -3.10 -5.97 1.45
CA ARG A 146 -2.06 -5.70 0.46
C ARG A 146 -0.77 -5.19 1.09
N LEU A 147 -0.86 -4.40 2.16
CA LEU A 147 0.30 -3.95 2.94
C LEU A 147 0.89 -5.06 3.85
N GLY A 148 0.30 -6.26 3.86
CA GLY A 148 0.75 -7.39 4.68
C GLY A 148 0.04 -7.50 6.03
N ILE A 149 -0.86 -6.58 6.37
CA ILE A 149 -1.66 -6.63 7.60
C ILE A 149 -2.82 -7.59 7.36
N THR A 150 -2.61 -8.85 7.73
CA THR A 150 -3.58 -9.95 7.52
C THR A 150 -4.32 -10.36 8.79
N ASP A 151 -3.82 -9.94 9.96
CA ASP A 151 -4.46 -10.19 11.25
C ASP A 151 -5.74 -9.36 11.38
N VAL A 152 -6.86 -10.06 11.55
CA VAL A 152 -8.19 -9.45 11.68
C VAL A 152 -8.27 -8.51 12.88
N ASN A 153 -7.53 -8.78 13.96
CA ASN A 153 -7.52 -7.91 15.14
C ASN A 153 -6.88 -6.56 14.82
N GLN A 154 -5.78 -6.56 14.05
CA GLN A 154 -5.09 -5.34 13.63
C GLN A 154 -5.97 -4.51 12.68
N ILE A 155 -6.62 -5.17 11.71
CA ILE A 155 -7.56 -4.51 10.80
C ILE A 155 -8.75 -3.94 11.58
N ALA A 156 -9.32 -4.70 12.51
CA ALA A 156 -10.43 -4.26 13.36
C ALA A 156 -10.06 -3.03 14.20
N THR A 157 -8.86 -3.04 14.78
CA THR A 157 -8.31 -1.93 15.57
C THR A 157 -8.16 -0.68 14.70
N PHE A 158 -7.54 -0.81 13.53
CA PHE A 158 -7.34 0.30 12.61
C PHE A 158 -8.67 0.92 12.14
N LEU A 159 -9.60 0.08 11.69
CA LEU A 159 -10.90 0.53 11.17
C LEU A 159 -11.95 0.80 12.26
N ARG A 160 -11.58 0.62 13.54
CA ARG A 160 -12.46 0.78 14.71
C ARG A 160 -13.79 0.01 14.58
N TYR A 161 -13.73 -1.17 13.98
CA TYR A 161 -14.87 -2.08 13.86
C TYR A 161 -14.68 -3.30 14.76
N SER A 162 -15.77 -4.00 15.05
CA SER A 162 -15.67 -5.30 15.69
C SER A 162 -14.98 -6.30 14.73
N ILE A 163 -14.33 -7.29 15.32
CA ILE A 163 -13.74 -8.42 14.57
C ILE A 163 -14.79 -9.08 13.67
N GLN A 164 -16.02 -9.26 14.16
CA GLN A 164 -17.12 -9.82 13.38
C GLN A 164 -17.46 -8.98 12.14
N THR A 165 -17.49 -7.65 12.28
CA THR A 165 -17.75 -6.75 11.17
C THR A 165 -16.66 -6.88 10.09
N ILE A 166 -15.39 -7.03 10.49
CA ILE A 166 -14.30 -7.28 9.54
C ILE A 166 -14.47 -8.62 8.82
N TYR A 167 -14.84 -9.69 9.53
CA TYR A 167 -15.14 -10.98 8.91
C TYR A 167 -16.29 -10.88 7.90
N ASN A 168 -17.36 -10.16 8.25
CA ASN A 168 -18.51 -9.97 7.37
C ASN A 168 -18.12 -9.22 6.09
N TYR A 169 -17.35 -8.14 6.19
CA TYR A 169 -16.86 -7.42 5.02
C TYR A 169 -15.96 -8.31 4.14
N ARG A 170 -14.99 -9.02 4.73
CA ARG A 170 -14.12 -9.94 3.96
C ARG A 170 -14.92 -11.00 3.22
N SER A 171 -15.85 -11.66 3.91
CA SER A 171 -16.69 -12.70 3.33
C SER A 171 -17.57 -12.14 2.20
N LYS A 172 -18.19 -10.98 2.41
CA LYS A 172 -19.00 -10.28 1.40
C LYS A 172 -18.21 -10.00 0.13
N VAL A 173 -16.99 -9.47 0.24
CA VAL A 173 -16.17 -9.16 -0.93
C VAL A 173 -15.62 -10.40 -1.60
N LYS A 174 -15.22 -11.43 -0.84
CA LYS A 174 -14.86 -12.74 -1.43
C LYS A 174 -16.00 -13.32 -2.25
N GLY A 175 -17.24 -13.17 -1.79
CA GLY A 175 -18.44 -13.56 -2.54
C GLY A 175 -18.64 -12.81 -3.86
N LYS A 176 -17.94 -11.70 -4.10
CA LYS A 176 -17.95 -10.91 -5.35
C LYS A 176 -16.85 -11.32 -6.34
N ALA A 177 -15.88 -12.12 -5.91
CA ALA A 177 -14.74 -12.49 -6.73
C ALA A 177 -15.14 -13.38 -7.92
N VAL A 178 -14.44 -13.23 -9.05
CA VAL A 178 -14.47 -14.19 -10.17
C VAL A 178 -13.54 -15.38 -9.96
N VAL A 179 -12.62 -15.27 -9.00
CA VAL A 179 -11.66 -16.30 -8.62
C VAL A 179 -12.11 -16.98 -7.33
N ASP A 180 -11.60 -18.20 -7.11
CA ASP A 180 -11.86 -18.93 -5.87
C ASP A 180 -11.44 -18.13 -4.63
N ALA A 181 -12.22 -18.27 -3.55
CA ALA A 181 -12.16 -17.42 -2.36
C ALA A 181 -10.82 -17.48 -1.62
N ASP A 182 -10.14 -18.64 -1.67
CA ASP A 182 -8.84 -18.86 -1.05
C ASP A 182 -7.71 -18.20 -1.85
N HIS A 183 -7.88 -18.07 -3.17
CA HIS A 183 -6.91 -17.44 -4.05
C HIS A 183 -7.08 -15.92 -4.15
N PHE A 184 -8.27 -15.40 -3.79
CA PHE A 184 -8.57 -13.98 -3.89
C PHE A 184 -7.60 -13.10 -3.09
N GLU A 185 -7.43 -13.36 -1.80
CA GLU A 185 -6.55 -12.55 -0.94
C GLU A 185 -5.08 -12.66 -1.34
N GLU A 186 -4.63 -13.82 -1.80
CA GLU A 186 -3.27 -13.99 -2.33
C GLU A 186 -3.03 -13.19 -3.61
N LYS A 187 -4.06 -13.06 -4.47
CA LYS A 187 -4.00 -12.15 -5.63
C LYS A 187 -3.99 -10.70 -5.20
N VAL A 188 -4.82 -10.32 -4.23
CA VAL A 188 -4.84 -8.95 -3.67
C VAL A 188 -3.46 -8.57 -3.13
N LYS A 189 -2.77 -9.46 -2.40
CA LYS A 189 -1.41 -9.20 -1.88
C LYS A 189 -0.38 -8.92 -2.98
N LYS A 190 -0.61 -9.39 -4.20
CA LYS A 190 0.30 -9.25 -5.35
C LYS A 190 -0.01 -8.05 -6.24
N ILE A 191 -1.09 -7.32 -6.00
CA ILE A 191 -1.45 -6.12 -6.78
C ILE A 191 -0.29 -5.11 -6.80
N GLY A 192 0.06 -4.53 -7.93
CA GLY A 192 1.19 -3.59 -8.02
C GLY A 192 2.56 -4.17 -7.60
N THR A 193 2.72 -5.51 -7.52
CA THR A 193 4.05 -6.12 -7.45
C THR A 193 4.62 -6.22 -8.87
N PHE A 194 5.80 -5.66 -9.09
CA PHE A 194 6.51 -5.87 -10.35
C PHE A 194 6.81 -7.36 -10.49
N PRO A 195 6.46 -8.01 -11.62
CA PRO A 195 6.81 -9.41 -11.82
C PRO A 195 8.32 -9.53 -11.82
N VAL A 196 8.85 -10.27 -10.85
CA VAL A 196 10.20 -10.83 -10.93
C VAL A 196 10.12 -11.88 -12.04
N ARG A 197 10.56 -11.51 -13.25
CA ARG A 197 10.74 -12.44 -14.37
C ARG A 197 12.06 -13.19 -14.21
#